data_AF-A0A847ME70-F1
#
_entry.id   AF-A0A847ME70-F1
#
_cell.length_a   1.000
_cell.length_b   1.000
_cell.length_c   1.000
_cell.angle_alpha   90.00
_cell.angle_beta   90.00
_cell.angle_gamma   90.00
#
_symmetry.space_group_name_H-M   'P 1'
#
loop_
_entity.id
_entity.type
_entity.pdbx_description
1 polymer ?
#
loop_
_entity_poly.entity_id
_entity_poly.type
_entity_poly.pdbx_seq_one_letter_code
_entity_poly.pdbx_strand_id
1 'polypeptide(L)' 'NQSIIPHGTPEEVTKEVREKIKVLAPGGGYIISGGHNIQADVPPQNVLALFDTAYQEGHYPVHN' A
#
# COMPACT_ATOMS: atom_id res chain seq x y z
N ASN A 1 8.95 12.93 0.21
CA ASN A 1 7.62 13.53 0.43
C ASN A 1 6.58 12.43 0.27
N GLN A 2 5.78 12.16 1.31
CA GLN A 2 4.65 11.23 1.22
C GLN A 2 3.45 12.01 0.69
N SER A 3 2.82 11.56 -0.41
CA SER A 3 1.66 12.25 -0.98
C SER A 3 0.37 11.47 -0.79
N ILE A 4 0.38 10.16 -1.06
CA ILE A 4 -0.86 9.39 -1.25
C ILE A 4 -1.55 8.99 0.06
N ILE A 5 -0.81 8.49 1.05
CA ILE A 5 -1.37 8.04 2.34
C ILE A 5 -1.97 9.21 3.16
N PRO A 6 -1.30 10.37 3.31
CA PRO A 6 -1.87 11.47 4.09
C PRO A 6 -2.93 12.31 3.35
N HIS A 7 -2.95 12.31 2.01
CA HIS A 7 -3.77 13.27 1.25
C HIS A 7 -4.73 12.65 0.22
N GLY A 8 -4.58 11.37 -0.10
CA GLY A 8 -5.48 10.68 -1.03
C GLY A 8 -6.74 10.15 -0.36
N THR A 9 -7.65 9.60 -1.17
CA THR A 9 -8.79 8.81 -0.68
C THR A 9 -8.38 7.35 -0.39
N PRO A 10 -9.17 6.59 0.39
CA PRO A 10 -8.92 5.16 0.59
C PRO A 10 -8.83 4.36 -0.73
N GLU A 11 -9.62 4.73 -1.74
CA GLU A 11 -9.59 4.11 -3.07
C GLU A 11 -8.28 4.42 -3.82
N GLU A 12 -7.79 5.65 -3.71
CA GLU A 12 -6.51 6.04 -4.29
C GLU A 12 -5.34 5.33 -3.61
N VAL A 13 -5.38 5.18 -2.28
CA VAL A 13 -4.40 4.40 -1.52
C VAL A 13 -4.44 2.93 -1.93
N THR A 14 -5.62 2.33 -2.02
CA THR A 14 -5.82 0.95 -2.50
C THR A 14 -5.20 0.76 -3.88
N LYS A 15 -5.47 1.69 -4.81
CA LYS A 15 -4.95 1.63 -6.18
C LYS A 15 -3.42 1.71 -6.22
N GLU A 16 -2.83 2.62 -5.47
CA GLU A 16 -1.37 2.76 -5.38
C GLU A 16 -0.71 1.49 -4.82
N VAL A 17 -1.27 0.94 -3.75
CA VAL A 17 -0.74 -0.26 -3.09
C VAL A 17 -0.80 -1.46 -4.02
N ARG A 18 -1.94 -1.66 -4.70
CA ARG A 18 -2.09 -2.68 -5.73
C ARG A 18 -1.07 -2.53 -6.85
N GLU A 19 -0.86 -1.32 -7.35
CA GLU A 19 0.12 -1.08 -8.43
C GLU A 19 1.55 -1.42 -7.96
N LYS A 20 1.92 -1.05 -6.73
CA LYS A 20 3.23 -1.41 -6.17
C LYS A 20 3.41 -2.91 -6.05
N ILE A 21 2.40 -3.63 -5.55
CA ILE A 21 2.44 -5.09 -5.45
C ILE A 21 2.61 -5.69 -6.84
N LYS A 22 1.80 -5.28 -7.82
CA LYS A 22 1.86 -5.76 -9.20
C LYS A 22 3.23 -5.55 -9.86
N VAL A 23 3.86 -4.40 -9.63
CA VAL A 23 5.13 -4.05 -10.28
C VAL A 23 6.34 -4.63 -9.56
N LEU A 24 6.33 -4.65 -8.22
CA LEU A 24 7.52 -4.92 -7.41
C LEU A 24 7.53 -6.30 -6.76
N ALA A 25 6.35 -6.89 -6.51
CA ALA A 25 6.27 -8.18 -5.83
C ALA A 25 6.65 -9.40 -6.70
N PRO A 26 6.39 -9.47 -8.02
CA PRO A 26 6.67 -10.66 -8.81
C PRO A 26 8.11 -11.17 -8.64
N GLY A 27 8.26 -12.48 -8.47
CA GLY A 27 9.57 -13.11 -8.22
C GLY A 27 9.96 -13.22 -6.74
N GLY A 28 9.19 -12.63 -5.81
CA GLY A 28 9.46 -12.75 -4.38
C GLY A 28 10.34 -11.62 -3.82
N GLY A 29 10.44 -11.57 -2.49
CA GLY A 29 11.40 -10.69 -1.78
C GLY A 29 10.98 -9.23 -1.64
N TYR A 30 9.80 -8.84 -2.09
CA TYR A 30 9.28 -7.49 -1.88
C TYR A 30 8.62 -7.38 -0.50
N ILE A 31 9.01 -6.36 0.26
CA ILE A 31 8.39 -6.00 1.54
C ILE A 31 7.73 -4.63 1.34
N ILE A 32 6.40 -4.60 1.41
CA ILE A 32 5.66 -3.35 1.32
C ILE A 32 5.83 -2.56 2.62
N SER A 33 6.12 -1.25 2.48
CA SER A 33 6.29 -0.34 3.61
C SER A 33 6.02 1.10 3.20
N GLY A 34 5.75 1.95 4.19
CA GLY A 34 5.76 3.39 4.01
C GLY A 34 7.18 3.92 3.79
N GLY A 35 7.33 4.99 3.00
CA GLY A 35 8.63 5.65 2.80
C GLY A 35 9.14 6.40 4.04
N HIS A 36 8.24 6.70 4.99
CA HIS A 36 8.50 7.27 6.32
C HIS A 36 7.41 6.80 7.29
N ASN A 37 7.45 7.28 8.53
CA ASN A 37 6.46 6.98 9.56
C ASN A 37 5.04 7.40 9.17
N ILE A 38 4.04 6.74 9.77
CA ILE A 38 2.65 7.22 9.79
C ILE A 38 2.57 8.35 10.81
N GLN A 39 2.13 9.53 10.37
CA GLN A 39 2.00 10.72 11.20
C GLN A 39 0.56 10.88 11.72
N ALA A 40 0.36 11.75 12.71
CA ALA A 40 -0.93 11.90 13.41
C ALA A 40 -2.05 12.46 12.53
N ASP A 41 -1.70 13.12 11.43
CA ASP A 41 -2.60 13.71 10.44
C ASP A 41 -3.03 12.71 9.34
N VAL A 42 -2.50 11.48 9.34
CA VAL A 42 -2.92 10.45 8.39
C VAL A 42 -4.32 9.96 8.75
N PRO A 43 -5.29 10.03 7.82
CA PRO A 43 -6.63 9.49 8.05
C PRO A 43 -6.57 7.98 8.35
N PRO A 44 -7.23 7.48 9.42
CA PRO A 44 -7.22 6.05 9.75
C PRO A 44 -7.69 5.15 8.62
N GLN A 45 -8.65 5.61 7.81
CA GLN A 45 -9.18 4.86 6.67
C GLN A 45 -8.11 4.60 5.60
N ASN A 46 -7.16 5.52 5.44
CA ASN A 46 -6.05 5.36 4.50
C ASN A 46 -5.03 4.34 5.04
N VAL A 47 -4.82 4.30 6.36
CA VAL A 47 -3.99 3.26 7.00
C VAL A 47 -4.63 1.88 6.82
N LEU A 48 -5.93 1.76 7.04
CA LEU A 48 -6.67 0.52 6.80
C LEU A 48 -6.59 0.10 5.34
N ALA A 49 -6.84 1.01 4.39
CA ALA A 49 -6.73 0.72 2.96
C ALA A 49 -5.34 0.20 2.57
N LEU A 50 -4.26 0.75 3.14
CA LEU A 50 -2.90 0.27 2.94
C LEU A 50 -2.73 -1.19 3.41
N PHE A 51 -3.06 -1.47 4.67
CA PHE A 51 -2.85 -2.79 5.27
C PHE A 51 -3.80 -3.85 4.69
N ASP A 52 -5.06 -3.52 4.48
CA ASP A 52 -6.07 -4.44 3.93
C ASP A 52 -5.70 -4.85 2.49
N THR A 53 -5.32 -3.89 1.64
CA THR A 53 -4.89 -4.20 0.27
C THR A 53 -3.61 -5.02 0.26
N ALA A 54 -2.63 -4.66 1.10
CA ALA A 54 -1.38 -5.40 1.23
C ALA A 54 -1.60 -6.84 1.69
N TYR A 55 -2.51 -7.05 2.64
CA TYR A 55 -2.86 -8.36 3.15
C TYR A 55 -3.62 -9.18 2.10
N GLN A 56 -4.58 -8.59 1.39
CA GLN A 56 -5.39 -9.29 0.40
C GLN A 56 -4.59 -9.69 -0.85
N GLU A 57 -3.64 -8.86 -1.28
CA GLU A 57 -3.00 -9.00 -2.60
C GLU A 57 -1.50 -9.30 -2.53
N GLY A 58 -0.87 -9.12 -1.37
CA GLY A 58 0.58 -9.30 -1.19
C GLY A 58 1.03 -10.73 -0.90
N HIS A 59 0.11 -11.72 -0.91
CA HIS A 59 0.46 -13.11 -0.68
C HIS A 59 1.15 -13.74 -1.89
N TYR A 60 2.28 -14.39 -1.64
CA TYR A 60 2.99 -15.14 -2.65
C TYR A 60 2.34 -16.50 -2.95
N PRO A 61 2.32 -16.96 -4.22
CA PRO A 61 2.75 -16.22 -5.41
C PRO A 61 1.76 -15.12 -5.80
N VAL A 62 2.29 -13.92 -6.10
CA VAL A 62 1.50 -12.80 -6.63
C VAL A 62 1.32 -13.03 -8.14
N HIS A 63 0.07 -13.08 -8.59
CA HIS A 63 -0.28 -13.28 -10.00
C HIS A 63 -0.68 -11.93 -10.61
N ASN A 64 -0.19 -11.65 -11.82
CA ASN A 64 -0.45 -10.40 -12.55
C ASN A 64 -1.80 -10.35 -13.26
#